data_AF-A0A3P1V4W7-F1
#
_entry.id   AF-A0A3P1V4W7-F1
#
_cell.length_a   1.000
_cell.length_b   1.000
_cell.length_c   1.000
_cell.angle_alpha   90.00
_cell.angle_beta   90.00
_cell.angle_gamma   90.00
#
_symmetry.space_group_name_H-M   'P 1'
#
loop_
_entity.id
_entity.type
_entity.pdbx_description
1 polymer ?
#
loop_
_entity_poly.entity_id
_entity_poly.type
_entity_poly.pdbx_seq_one_letter_code
_entity_poly.pdbx_strand_id
1 'polypeptide(L)'
;MAHLLGDGSAARTEGMMTWTSSKPKDVRNHVEVITGTIEVEGAYLQMQYNTPRPWAVRLIYLGSAVPIRRVCVHGNGHGLGRCTHMHTYQPADGSEWCVAAEGFPECRISSSVTNDERCKMFLAFADLCHVDASGLTWVDPPKEEMR
;
A
#
# COMPACT_ATOMS: atom_id res chain seq x y z
N MET A 1 8.00 9.30 -13.58
CA MET A 1 7.72 8.46 -12.39
C MET A 1 8.96 7.89 -11.71
N ALA A 2 10.11 7.72 -12.39
CA ALA A 2 11.37 7.36 -11.71
C ALA A 2 11.73 8.31 -10.55
N HIS A 3 11.27 9.57 -10.63
CA HIS A 3 11.45 10.58 -9.59
C HIS A 3 10.58 10.40 -8.34
N LEU A 4 9.50 9.60 -8.38
CA LEU A 4 8.60 9.37 -7.23
C LEU A 4 9.03 8.19 -6.36
N LEU A 5 9.85 7.30 -6.92
CA LEU A 5 10.36 6.09 -6.27
C LEU A 5 11.87 6.21 -6.01
N GLY A 6 12.37 7.42 -5.75
CA GLY A 6 13.75 7.66 -5.41
C GLY A 6 13.87 8.79 -4.40
N ASP A 7 15.01 8.86 -3.71
CA ASP A 7 15.22 9.78 -2.58
C ASP A 7 15.05 11.26 -2.93
N GLY A 8 15.19 11.62 -4.21
CA GLY A 8 14.91 12.96 -4.72
C GLY A 8 13.43 13.35 -4.81
N SER A 9 12.50 12.44 -4.51
CA SER A 9 11.05 12.72 -4.53
C SER A 9 10.65 13.71 -3.43
N ALA A 10 11.35 13.64 -2.28
CA ALA A 10 10.96 14.26 -1.02
C ALA A 10 9.48 14.00 -0.68
N ALA A 11 8.94 12.83 -1.08
CA ALA A 11 7.56 12.46 -0.86
C ALA A 11 7.33 12.14 0.62
N ARG A 12 6.22 12.64 1.17
CA ARG A 12 5.83 12.41 2.57
C ARG A 12 4.33 12.29 2.70
N THR A 13 3.87 11.52 3.69
CA THR A 13 2.46 11.55 4.08
C THR A 13 2.23 12.66 5.10
N GLU A 14 1.06 13.30 5.03
CA GLU A 14 0.64 14.27 6.04
C GLU A 14 -0.81 13.98 6.46
N GLY A 15 -1.08 14.12 7.76
CA GLY A 15 -2.43 14.02 8.30
C GLY A 15 -2.86 12.61 8.69
N MET A 16 -4.18 12.44 8.74
CA MET A 16 -4.81 11.27 9.35
C MET A 16 -5.21 10.25 8.29
N MET A 17 -4.88 8.99 8.55
CA MET A 17 -5.37 7.87 7.75
C MET A 17 -6.90 7.78 7.82
N THR A 18 -7.54 7.70 6.66
CA THR A 18 -8.99 7.57 6.57
C THR A 18 -9.37 6.18 6.05
N TRP A 19 -10.23 5.48 6.80
CA TRP A 19 -10.78 4.19 6.39
C TRP A 19 -12.10 4.38 5.65
N THR A 20 -12.26 3.64 4.56
CA THR A 20 -13.50 3.54 3.82
C THR A 20 -13.83 2.08 3.57
N SER A 21 -15.12 1.81 3.37
CA SER A 21 -15.62 0.50 2.98
C SER A 21 -16.64 0.73 1.88
N SER A 22 -16.36 0.20 0.69
CA SER A 22 -17.34 0.27 -0.41
C SER A 22 -18.19 -0.99 -0.52
N LYS A 23 -17.87 -2.04 0.24
CA LYS A 23 -18.58 -3.32 0.29
C LYS A 23 -18.45 -3.87 1.71
N PRO A 24 -19.44 -4.62 2.24
CA PRO A 24 -19.47 -5.05 3.63
C PRO A 24 -18.20 -5.77 4.15
N LYS A 25 -17.40 -6.35 3.25
CA LYS A 25 -16.20 -7.11 3.58
C LYS A 25 -14.92 -6.49 3.05
N ASP A 26 -14.99 -5.39 2.31
CA ASP A 26 -13.82 -4.75 1.69
C ASP A 26 -13.43 -3.51 2.48
N VAL A 27 -12.29 -3.60 3.16
CA VAL A 27 -11.78 -2.54 4.02
C VAL A 27 -10.58 -1.91 3.32
N ARG A 28 -10.60 -0.60 3.13
CA ARG A 28 -9.49 0.14 2.53
C ARG A 28 -9.20 1.42 3.31
N ASN A 29 -7.95 1.83 3.37
CA ASN A 29 -7.58 3.16 3.82
C ASN A 29 -6.97 3.97 2.68
N HIS A 30 -6.87 5.28 2.88
CA HIS A 30 -5.96 6.12 2.12
C HIS A 30 -5.27 7.12 3.05
N VAL A 31 -4.08 7.55 2.65
CA VAL A 31 -3.39 8.73 3.17
C VAL A 31 -2.78 9.47 2.00
N GLU A 32 -3.00 10.78 1.95
CA GLU A 32 -2.45 11.65 0.92
C GLU A 32 -0.92 11.69 1.02
N VAL A 33 -0.28 11.78 -0.15
CA VAL A 33 1.18 11.92 -0.28
C VAL A 33 1.46 13.28 -0.90
N ILE A 34 2.15 14.11 -0.14
CA ILE A 34 2.69 15.37 -0.62
C ILE A 34 4.03 15.07 -1.27
N THR A 35 4.19 15.47 -2.52
CA THR A 35 5.40 15.27 -3.30
C THR A 35 6.18 16.58 -3.34
N GLY A 36 7.45 16.55 -2.97
CA GLY A 36 8.23 17.78 -2.76
C GLY A 36 8.75 18.39 -4.05
N THR A 37 9.32 17.57 -4.94
CA THR A 37 10.03 18.05 -6.13
C THR A 37 9.16 18.12 -7.38
N ILE A 38 8.15 17.26 -7.47
CA ILE A 38 7.20 17.20 -8.59
C ILE A 38 5.82 17.00 -7.99
N GLU A 39 4.96 18.03 -8.04
CA GLU A 39 3.57 17.87 -7.63
C GLU A 39 2.87 16.83 -8.51
N VAL A 40 2.36 15.79 -7.86
CA VAL A 40 1.52 14.78 -8.49
C VAL A 40 0.14 14.89 -7.89
N GLU A 41 -0.80 15.37 -8.68
CA GLU A 41 -2.20 15.54 -8.26
C GLU A 41 -2.79 14.20 -7.79
N GLY A 42 -3.43 14.24 -6.63
CA GLY A 42 -4.12 13.09 -6.05
C GLY A 42 -3.20 11.91 -5.75
N ALA A 43 -1.94 12.15 -5.37
CA ALA A 43 -1.04 11.09 -4.93
C ALA A 43 -1.43 10.59 -3.53
N TYR A 44 -1.50 9.26 -3.35
CA TYR A 44 -1.84 8.67 -2.06
C TYR A 44 -1.30 7.24 -1.90
N LEU A 45 -1.04 6.85 -0.66
CA LEU A 45 -0.83 5.46 -0.26
C LEU A 45 -2.16 4.87 0.22
N GLN A 46 -2.39 3.60 -0.11
CA GLN A 46 -3.59 2.87 0.30
C GLN A 46 -3.23 1.44 0.71
N MET A 47 -3.87 0.97 1.77
CA MET A 47 -4.00 -0.43 2.16
C MET A 47 -5.41 -0.90 1.87
N GLN A 48 -5.55 -2.14 1.39
CA GLN A 48 -6.82 -2.81 1.20
C GLN A 48 -6.72 -4.26 1.66
N TYR A 49 -7.75 -4.77 2.31
CA TYR A 49 -7.91 -6.20 2.59
C TYR A 49 -9.40 -6.58 2.67
N ASN A 50 -9.67 -7.87 2.59
CA ASN A 50 -11.03 -8.41 2.69
C ASN A 50 -11.20 -9.14 4.02
N THR A 51 -12.28 -8.92 4.77
CA THR A 51 -12.47 -9.46 6.12
C THR A 51 -12.35 -11.00 6.24
N PRO A 52 -12.79 -11.83 5.27
CA PRO A 52 -12.56 -13.28 5.30
C PRO A 52 -11.12 -13.70 5.02
N ARG A 53 -10.28 -12.80 4.50
CA ARG A 53 -8.85 -13.02 4.23
C ARG A 53 -8.05 -11.80 4.69
N PRO A 54 -8.00 -11.53 6.00
CA PRO A 54 -7.39 -10.31 6.53
C PRO A 54 -5.87 -10.26 6.32
N TRP A 55 -5.25 -11.42 6.08
CA TRP A 55 -3.83 -11.61 5.73
C TRP A 55 -3.51 -11.31 4.25
N ALA A 56 -4.51 -11.28 3.38
CA ALA A 56 -4.33 -11.01 1.95
C ALA A 56 -4.41 -9.50 1.71
N VAL A 57 -3.37 -8.79 2.15
CA VAL A 57 -3.29 -7.33 2.09
C VAL A 57 -2.76 -6.88 0.73
N ARG A 58 -3.39 -5.87 0.15
CA ARG A 58 -2.94 -5.15 -1.04
C ARG A 58 -2.58 -3.73 -0.65
N LEU A 59 -1.34 -3.33 -0.94
CA LEU A 59 -0.82 -1.99 -0.68
C LEU A 59 -0.51 -1.34 -2.03
N ILE A 60 -0.87 -0.07 -2.20
CA ILE A 60 -0.72 0.62 -3.47
C ILE A 60 -0.37 2.10 -3.27
N TYR A 61 0.57 2.57 -4.08
CA TYR A 61 0.91 3.98 -4.23
C TYR A 61 0.39 4.41 -5.59
N LEU A 62 -0.52 5.37 -5.61
CA LEU A 62 -1.07 5.97 -6.83
C LEU A 62 -0.65 7.42 -6.97
N GLY A 63 -0.57 7.89 -8.21
CA GLY A 63 -0.46 9.29 -8.56
C GLY A 63 -1.15 9.55 -9.89
N SER A 64 -1.96 10.62 -9.97
CA SER A 64 -2.77 10.93 -11.17
C SER A 64 -3.60 9.75 -11.68
N ALA A 65 -4.21 9.00 -10.76
CA ALA A 65 -4.97 7.76 -11.01
C ALA A 65 -4.19 6.60 -11.65
N VAL A 66 -2.87 6.70 -11.77
CA VAL A 66 -2.00 5.65 -12.30
C VAL A 66 -1.25 4.98 -11.14
N PRO A 67 -1.27 3.63 -11.04
CA PRO A 67 -0.44 2.91 -10.08
C PRO A 67 1.05 3.18 -10.30
N ILE A 68 1.75 3.59 -9.25
CA ILE A 68 3.20 3.79 -9.25
C ILE A 68 3.88 2.50 -8.79
N ARG A 69 3.43 1.96 -7.65
CA ARG A 69 3.94 0.74 -7.04
C ARG A 69 2.83 0.03 -6.28
N ARG A 70 2.86 -1.30 -6.26
CA ARG A 70 1.91 -2.12 -5.50
C ARG A 70 2.64 -3.27 -4.81
N VAL A 71 2.25 -3.60 -3.59
CA VAL A 71 2.64 -4.86 -2.92
C VAL A 71 1.41 -5.71 -2.68
N CYS A 72 1.50 -6.99 -3.04
CA CYS A 72 0.47 -7.99 -2.76
C CYS A 72 1.03 -8.99 -1.74
N VAL A 73 0.51 -8.96 -0.52
CA VAL A 73 0.86 -9.90 0.55
C VAL A 73 0.13 -11.23 0.29
N HIS A 74 0.90 -12.32 0.14
CA HIS A 74 0.38 -13.63 -0.27
C HIS A 74 -0.47 -13.61 -1.55
N GLY A 75 -0.18 -12.68 -2.47
CA GLY A 75 -0.87 -12.65 -3.76
C GLY A 75 -0.38 -13.76 -4.68
N ASN A 76 -1.15 -14.04 -5.73
CA ASN A 76 -0.66 -14.83 -6.86
C ASN A 76 0.05 -13.89 -7.84
N GLY A 77 1.37 -13.98 -7.94
CA GLY A 77 2.18 -13.18 -8.87
C GLY A 77 2.29 -13.82 -10.26
N HIS A 78 2.81 -13.07 -11.24
CA HIS A 78 3.03 -13.50 -12.63
C HIS A 78 4.08 -14.63 -12.72
N GLY A 79 3.73 -15.84 -12.29
CA GLY A 79 4.62 -17.01 -12.23
C GLY A 79 5.35 -17.20 -10.90
N LEU A 80 5.15 -16.32 -9.91
CA LEU A 80 5.81 -16.40 -8.59
C LEU A 80 5.09 -17.34 -7.59
N GLY A 81 3.95 -17.92 -7.99
CA GLY A 81 3.07 -18.64 -7.07
C GLY A 81 2.48 -17.70 -6.00
N ARG A 82 2.07 -18.29 -4.86
CA ARG A 82 1.54 -17.54 -3.72
C ARG A 82 2.69 -17.02 -2.86
N CYS A 83 2.98 -15.74 -2.94
CA CYS A 83 4.02 -15.08 -2.15
C CYS A 83 3.75 -13.58 -1.97
N THR A 84 4.51 -12.94 -1.07
CA THR A 84 4.55 -11.48 -0.99
C THR A 84 5.45 -10.95 -2.11
N HIS A 85 4.87 -10.13 -2.98
CA HIS A 85 5.58 -9.62 -4.15
C HIS A 85 5.19 -8.17 -4.47
N MET A 86 6.14 -7.46 -5.06
CA MET A 86 6.02 -6.07 -5.46
C MET A 86 5.82 -5.98 -6.96
N HIS A 87 4.90 -5.14 -7.38
CA HIS A 87 4.65 -4.75 -8.76
C HIS A 87 5.18 -3.34 -8.98
N THR A 88 5.91 -3.16 -10.07
CA THR A 88 6.32 -1.83 -10.55
C THR A 88 5.73 -1.64 -11.94
N TYR A 89 5.19 -0.44 -12.16
CA TYR A 89 4.53 -0.08 -13.42
C TYR A 89 5.45 0.82 -14.24
N GLN A 90 5.60 0.52 -15.52
CA GLN A 90 6.22 1.42 -16.48
C GLN A 90 5.16 2.37 -17.03
N PRO A 91 5.24 3.68 -16.77
CA PRO A 91 4.22 4.61 -17.25
C PRO A 91 4.21 4.77 -18.76
N ALA A 92 5.37 4.55 -19.41
CA ALA A 92 5.55 4.80 -20.84
C ALA A 92 4.70 3.87 -21.72
N ASP A 93 4.49 2.63 -21.29
CA ASP A 93 3.79 1.59 -22.05
C ASP A 93 2.73 0.84 -21.24
N GLY A 94 2.58 1.17 -19.95
CA GLY A 94 1.65 0.51 -19.04
C GLY A 94 2.08 -0.91 -18.64
N SER A 95 3.30 -1.33 -19.00
CA SER A 95 3.80 -2.66 -18.62
C SER A 95 3.97 -2.76 -17.10
N GLU A 96 3.79 -3.97 -16.59
CA GLU A 96 3.89 -4.32 -15.17
C GLU A 96 4.83 -5.50 -15.04
N TRP A 97 5.77 -5.44 -14.10
CA TRP A 97 6.57 -6.60 -13.70
C TRP A 97 6.51 -6.80 -12.20
N CYS A 98 6.68 -8.06 -11.79
CA CYS A 98 6.56 -8.50 -10.41
C CYS A 98 7.87 -9.12 -9.95
N VAL A 99 8.28 -8.79 -8.74
CA VAL A 99 9.42 -9.44 -8.06
C VAL A 99 9.03 -9.81 -6.64
N ALA A 100 9.67 -10.82 -6.05
CA ALA A 100 9.50 -11.10 -4.63
C ALA A 100 9.86 -9.85 -3.82
N ALA A 101 9.04 -9.52 -2.81
CA ALA A 101 9.28 -8.38 -1.94
C ALA A 101 10.17 -8.83 -0.77
N GLU A 102 11.46 -9.01 -1.04
CA GLU A 102 12.44 -9.44 -0.04
C GLU A 102 12.52 -8.43 1.12
N GLY A 103 12.60 -8.93 2.35
CA GLY A 103 12.65 -8.11 3.56
C GLY A 103 11.32 -7.44 3.94
N PHE A 104 10.25 -7.62 3.15
CA PHE A 104 8.92 -7.14 3.54
C PHE A 104 8.41 -7.88 4.78
N PRO A 105 7.69 -7.21 5.71
CA PRO A 105 7.19 -7.86 6.92
C PRO A 105 6.38 -9.13 6.62
N GLU A 106 6.73 -10.22 7.31
CA GLU A 106 5.94 -11.44 7.24
C GLU A 106 4.56 -11.23 7.86
N CYS A 107 3.53 -11.73 7.19
CA CYS A 107 2.17 -11.77 7.70
C CYS A 107 1.72 -13.22 7.72
N ARG A 108 1.31 -13.76 8.87
CA ARG A 108 0.84 -15.15 8.92
C ARG A 108 -0.54 -15.27 8.26
N ILE A 109 -0.74 -16.33 7.47
CA ILE A 109 -2.08 -16.71 7.00
C ILE A 109 -2.90 -17.15 8.23
N SER A 110 -3.83 -16.29 8.64
CA SER A 110 -4.59 -16.41 9.89
C SER A 110 -6.00 -15.81 9.73
N SER A 111 -6.97 -16.27 10.51
CA SER A 111 -8.32 -15.65 10.55
C SER A 111 -8.31 -14.24 11.15
N SER A 112 -7.21 -13.84 11.78
CA SER A 112 -7.00 -12.50 12.31
C SER A 112 -5.60 -11.99 11.99
N VAL A 113 -5.51 -10.69 11.74
CA VAL A 113 -4.26 -9.93 11.63
C VAL A 113 -4.39 -8.76 12.60
N THR A 114 -3.35 -8.52 13.39
CA THR A 114 -3.32 -7.44 14.38
C THR A 114 -3.16 -6.08 13.71
N ASN A 115 -3.55 -5.01 14.42
CA ASN A 115 -3.36 -3.66 13.91
C ASN A 115 -1.87 -3.29 13.84
N ASP A 116 -1.05 -3.79 14.77
CA ASP A 116 0.41 -3.65 14.71
C ASP A 116 1.01 -4.28 13.46
N GLU A 117 0.57 -5.48 13.06
CA GLU A 117 1.00 -6.11 11.81
C GLU A 117 0.58 -5.30 10.59
N ARG A 118 -0.65 -4.76 10.57
CA ARG A 118 -1.11 -3.86 9.50
C ARG A 118 -0.24 -2.61 9.43
N CYS A 119 -0.02 -1.95 10.56
CA CYS A 119 0.81 -0.74 10.65
C CYS A 119 2.24 -1.01 10.12
N LYS A 120 2.87 -2.11 10.58
CA LYS A 120 4.20 -2.53 10.09
C LYS A 120 4.23 -2.74 8.58
N MET A 121 3.25 -3.46 8.02
CA MET A 121 3.17 -3.66 6.57
C MET A 121 2.97 -2.34 5.82
N PHE A 122 2.16 -1.42 6.35
CA PHE A 122 1.93 -0.11 5.73
C PHE A 122 3.21 0.74 5.71
N LEU A 123 3.90 0.84 6.84
CA LEU A 123 5.13 1.63 6.97
C LEU A 123 6.25 1.03 6.11
N ALA A 124 6.39 -0.29 6.07
CA ALA A 124 7.34 -0.95 5.17
C ALA A 124 7.02 -0.69 3.70
N PHE A 125 5.74 -0.56 3.34
CA PHE A 125 5.36 -0.19 1.98
C PHE A 125 5.64 1.27 1.65
N ALA A 126 5.42 2.19 2.60
CA ALA A 126 5.79 3.60 2.44
C ALA A 126 7.31 3.75 2.22
N ASP A 127 8.12 3.05 3.02
CA ASP A 127 9.58 2.99 2.88
C ASP A 127 9.99 2.42 1.50
N LEU A 128 9.39 1.29 1.09
CA LEU A 128 9.58 0.76 -0.26
C LEU A 128 9.19 1.75 -1.36
N CYS A 129 8.30 2.71 -1.10
CA CYS A 129 7.90 3.73 -2.07
C CYS A 129 8.76 5.01 -1.97
N HIS A 130 9.77 5.07 -1.09
CA HIS A 130 10.51 6.29 -0.76
C HIS A 130 9.58 7.43 -0.31
N VAL A 131 8.57 7.09 0.51
CA VAL A 131 7.63 8.05 1.11
C VAL A 131 7.90 8.12 2.62
N ASP A 132 8.26 9.29 3.12
CA ASP A 132 8.38 9.55 4.55
C ASP A 132 7.00 9.50 5.23
N ALA A 133 6.79 8.49 6.06
CA ALA A 133 5.55 8.28 6.80
C ALA A 133 5.56 8.90 8.21
N SER A 134 6.58 9.68 8.59
CA SER A 134 6.70 10.27 9.93
C SER A 134 5.57 11.25 10.27
N GLY A 135 4.97 11.89 9.26
CA GLY A 135 3.82 12.78 9.40
C GLY A 135 2.46 12.08 9.44
N LEU A 136 2.42 10.75 9.32
CA LEU A 136 1.18 9.96 9.35
C LEU A 136 0.63 9.84 10.78
N THR A 137 -0.63 10.17 10.98
CA THR A 137 -1.40 9.71 12.14
C THR A 137 -2.11 8.40 11.80
N TRP A 138 -1.59 7.29 12.34
CA TRP A 138 -2.19 5.98 12.17
C TRP A 138 -3.56 5.89 12.85
N VAL A 139 -4.53 5.32 12.15
CA VAL A 139 -5.86 5.02 12.68
C VAL A 139 -6.10 3.54 12.47
N ASP A 140 -6.55 2.86 13.52
CA ASP A 140 -6.87 1.45 13.43
C ASP A 140 -8.07 1.21 12.50
N PRO A 141 -8.07 0.11 11.71
CA PRO A 141 -9.23 -0.26 10.94
C PRO A 141 -10.45 -0.43 11.84
N PRO A 142 -11.66 -0.08 11.36
CA PRO A 142 -12.87 -0.25 12.15
C PRO A 142 -13.02 -1.72 12.57
N LYS A 143 -13.29 -1.95 13.86
CA LYS A 143 -13.79 -3.25 14.36
C LYS A 143 -15.10 -3.51 13.64
N GLU A 144 -15.34 -4.73 13.16
CA GLU A 144 -16.51 -5.09 12.35
C GLU A 144 -17.84 -4.58 12.94
N GLU A 145 -18.23 -3.37 12.56
CA GLU A 145 -19.56 -2.80 12.67
C GLU A 145 -19.83 -1.99 11.41
N MET A 146 -19.91 -2.68 10.28
CA MET A 146 -20.68 -2.18 9.16
C MET A 146 -21.76 -3.22 8.87
N ARG A 147 -22.88 -3.02 9.56
CA ARG A 147 -24.14 -3.77 9.42
C ARG A 147 -24.60 -3.81 7.96
#